data_AF-A0A9N9NNT9-F1
#
_entry.id   AF-A0A9N9NNT9-F1
#
_cell.length_a   1.000
_cell.length_b   1.000
_cell.length_c   1.000
_cell.angle_alpha   90.00
_cell.angle_beta   90.00
_cell.angle_gamma   90.00
#
_symmetry.space_group_name_H-M   'P 1'
#
loop_
_entity.id
_entity.type
_entity.pdbx_description
1 polymer ?
#
loop_
_entity_poly.entity_id
_entity_poly.type
_entity_poly.pdbx_seq_one_letter_code
_entity_poly.pdbx_strand_id
1 'polypeptide(L)' 'MFAGRMEVVTYNEHWVSAFNNGNESIEDKPHPGSPRQATTSKTIAKIKEMVIEDPHATIRELVNLVGIFQE' A
#
# COMPACT_ATOMS: atom_id res chain seq x y z
N MET A 1 -18.07 -11.90 -40.06
CA MET A 1 -18.82 -11.26 -38.96
C MET A 1 -18.21 -11.78 -37.67
N PHE A 2 -17.29 -11.03 -37.05
CA PHE A 2 -16.64 -11.49 -35.82
C PHE A 2 -17.51 -11.11 -34.63
N ALA A 3 -18.10 -12.11 -33.99
CA ALA A 3 -18.75 -11.96 -32.69
C ALA A 3 -17.66 -11.76 -31.63
N GLY A 4 -17.24 -10.51 -31.43
CA GLY A 4 -16.35 -10.14 -30.34
C GLY A 4 -17.10 -10.24 -29.02
N ARG A 5 -16.74 -11.23 -28.19
CA ARG A 5 -17.11 -11.27 -26.77
C ARG A 5 -16.50 -10.03 -26.12
N MET A 6 -17.35 -9.04 -25.82
CA MET A 6 -16.93 -7.85 -25.10
C MET A 6 -17.13 -8.11 -23.60
N GLU A 7 -16.06 -8.55 -22.94
CA GLU A 7 -15.99 -8.65 -21.47
C GLU A 7 -15.98 -7.25 -20.88
N VAL A 8 -17.16 -6.62 -20.73
CA VAL A 8 -17.30 -5.34 -20.03
C VAL A 8 -18.64 -5.29 -19.28
N VAL A 9 -18.81 -6.10 -18.24
CA VAL A 9 -19.98 -5.96 -17.34
C VAL A 9 -19.65 -6.21 -15.85
N THR A 10 -18.41 -5.98 -15.40
CA THR A 10 -18.12 -6.16 -13.96
C THR A 10 -18.34 -4.88 -13.15
N TYR A 11 -18.03 -3.71 -13.71
CA TYR A 11 -18.13 -2.44 -13.00
C TYR A 11 -19.57 -2.06 -12.62
N ASN A 12 -20.54 -2.28 -13.52
CA ASN A 12 -21.93 -1.92 -13.29
C ASN A 12 -22.62 -2.74 -12.19
N GLU A 13 -22.27 -4.02 -12.03
CA GLU A 13 -22.92 -4.90 -11.05
C GLU A 13 -22.63 -4.47 -9.61
N HIS A 14 -21.40 -4.02 -9.32
CA HIS A 14 -21.02 -3.51 -8.01
C HIS A 14 -21.79 -2.23 -7.64
N TRP A 15 -21.96 -1.31 -8.59
CA TRP A 15 -22.74 -0.08 -8.38
C TRP A 15 -24.23 -0.35 -8.20
N VAL A 16 -24.81 -1.24 -9.02
CA VAL A 16 -26.22 -1.63 -8.88
C VAL A 16 -26.46 -2.29 -7.51
N SER A 17 -25.56 -3.16 -7.06
CA SER A 17 -25.67 -3.77 -5.73
C SER A 17 -25.49 -2.74 -4.61
N ALA A 18 -24.53 -1.82 -4.71
CA ALA A 18 -24.32 -0.78 -3.72
C ALA A 18 -25.55 0.14 -3.60
N PHE A 19 -26.12 0.54 -4.73
CA PHE A 19 -27.34 1.36 -4.79
C PHE A 19 -28.54 0.64 -4.18
N ASN A 20 -28.77 -0.63 -4.53
CA ASN A 20 -29.85 -1.45 -3.94
C ASN A 20 -29.68 -1.65 -2.43
N ASN A 21 -28.44 -1.60 -1.92
CA ASN A 21 -28.14 -1.64 -0.49
C ASN A 21 -28.25 -0.26 0.20
N GLY A 22 -28.76 0.75 -0.50
CA GLY A 22 -28.96 2.11 0.03
C GLY A 22 -27.70 2.97 0.08
N ASN A 23 -26.60 2.56 -0.58
CA ASN A 23 -25.43 3.42 -0.73
C ASN A 23 -25.58 4.30 -1.97
N GLU A 24 -25.97 5.56 -1.74
CA GLU A 24 -26.10 6.60 -2.78
C GLU A 24 -24.82 7.42 -2.97
N SER A 25 -23.75 7.12 -2.22
CA SER A 25 -22.49 7.85 -2.32
C SER A 25 -21.76 7.50 -3.62
N ILE A 26 -21.38 8.56 -4.36
CA ILE A 26 -20.57 8.49 -5.58
C ILE A 26 -19.06 8.60 -5.24
N GLU A 27 -18.74 8.96 -4.00
CA GLU A 27 -17.37 9.18 -3.55
C GLU A 27 -16.64 7.85 -3.31
N ASP A 28 -15.34 7.84 -3.59
CA ASP A 28 -14.49 6.71 -3.27
C ASP A 28 -14.42 6.49 -1.77
N LYS A 29 -14.51 5.22 -1.36
CA LYS A 29 -14.24 4.82 0.02
C LYS A 29 -12.79 5.16 0.36
N PRO A 30 -12.48 5.45 1.64
CA PRO A 30 -11.12 5.67 2.08
C PRO A 30 -10.22 4.52 1.60
N HIS A 31 -9.29 4.85 0.70
CA HIS A 31 -8.33 3.85 0.24
C HIS A 31 -7.31 3.63 1.35
N PRO A 32 -6.97 2.39 1.71
CA PRO A 32 -5.85 2.15 2.61
C PRO A 32 -4.59 2.70 1.94
N GLY A 33 -4.09 3.83 2.45
CA GLY A 33 -2.79 4.33 2.04
C GLY A 33 -1.70 3.28 2.31
N SER A 34 -0.56 3.40 1.63
CA SER A 34 0.56 2.47 1.85
C SER A 34 0.86 2.38 3.35
N PRO A 35 0.88 1.16 3.92
CA PRO A 35 1.06 0.99 5.34
C PRO A 35 2.44 1.55 5.73
N ARG A 36 2.46 2.62 6.53
CA ARG A 36 3.70 3.26 7.03
C ARG A 36 4.37 2.39 8.10
N GLN A 37 4.76 1.15 7.76
CA GLN A 37 5.48 0.27 8.68
C GLN A 37 6.95 0.65 8.83
N ALA A 38 7.49 1.37 7.86
CA ALA A 38 8.88 1.85 7.82
C ALA A 38 9.26 2.78 8.99
N THR A 39 8.32 3.58 9.51
CA THR A 39 8.61 4.63 10.50
C THR A 39 8.11 4.28 11.90
N THR A 40 8.17 3.00 12.26
CA THR A 40 7.83 2.57 13.63
C THR A 40 8.93 3.01 14.61
N SER A 41 8.57 3.38 15.85
CA SER A 41 9.53 3.78 16.89
C SER A 41 10.65 2.75 17.13
N LYS A 42 10.30 1.46 17.10
CA LYS A 42 11.25 0.33 17.18
C LYS A 42 12.31 0.38 16.07
N THR A 43 11.86 0.64 14.84
CA THR A 43 12.70 0.71 13.65
C THR A 43 13.68 1.88 13.74
N ILE A 44 13.19 3.04 14.21
CA ILE A 44 14.01 4.23 14.44
C ILE A 44 15.08 3.98 15.49
N ALA A 45 14.73 3.33 16.61
CA ALA A 45 15.68 3.00 17.66
C ALA A 45 16.80 2.08 17.15
N LYS A 46 16.45 1.05 16.39
CA LYS A 46 17.42 0.11 15.80
C LYS A 46 18.38 0.80 14.81
N ILE A 47 17.88 1.72 13.99
CA ILE A 47 18.75 2.50 13.08
C ILE A 47 19.71 3.38 13.85
N LYS A 48 19.24 4.04 14.92
CA LYS A 48 20.12 4.88 15.76
C LYS A 48 21.24 4.09 16.41
N GLU A 49 20.95 2.88 16.90
CA GLU A 49 21.95 1.98 17.47
C GLU A 49 23.02 1.59 16.43
N MET A 50 22.61 1.17 15.24
CA MET A 50 23.56 0.80 14.18
C MET A 50 24.46 1.97 13.73
N VAL A 51 23.94 3.20 13.69
CA VAL A 51 24.74 4.40 13.34
C VAL A 51 25.76 4.75 14.43
N ILE A 52 25.45 4.45 15.70
CA ILE A 52 26.39 4.62 16.82
C ILE A 52 27.48 3.54 16.75
N GLU A 53 27.12 2.30 16.40
CA GLU A 53 28.06 1.18 16.26
C GLU A 53 28.99 1.34 15.05
N ASP A 54 28.47 1.75 13.90
CA ASP A 54 29.23 2.03 12.69
C ASP A 54 28.79 3.35 12.02
N PRO A 55 29.55 4.44 12.26
CA PRO A 55 29.29 5.74 11.64
C PRO A 55 29.49 5.76 10.11
N HIS A 56 30.17 4.77 9.54
CA HIS A 56 30.44 4.68 8.10
C HIS A 56 29.42 3.84 7.34
N ALA A 57 28.47 3.22 8.04
CA ALA A 57 27.42 2.40 7.43
C ALA A 57 26.59 3.22 6.43
N THR A 58 26.41 2.66 5.23
CA THR A 58 25.62 3.31 4.19
C THR A 58 24.13 3.15 4.44
N ILE A 59 23.32 4.08 3.93
CA ILE A 59 21.85 4.02 4.03
C ILE A 59 21.32 2.68 3.50
N ARG A 60 21.92 2.15 2.43
CA ARG A 60 21.49 0.88 1.81
C ARG A 60 21.76 -0.32 2.72
N GLU A 61 22.88 -0.35 3.42
CA GLU A 61 23.19 -1.38 4.41
C GLU A 61 22.25 -1.32 5.61
N LEU A 62 22.00 -0.12 6.14
CA LEU A 62 21.07 0.09 7.25
C LEU A 62 19.64 -0.35 6.90
N VAL A 63 19.17 -0.03 5.69
CA VAL A 63 17.86 -0.45 5.19
C VAL A 63 17.76 -1.97 5.04
N ASN A 64 18.79 -2.61 4.47
CA ASN A 64 18.85 -4.07 4.31
C ASN A 64 18.84 -4.79 5.67
N LEU A 65 19.58 -4.27 6.67
CA LEU A 65 19.68 -4.85 8.01
C LEU A 65 18.37 -4.76 8.81
N VAL A 66 17.56 -3.74 8.53
CA VAL A 66 16.29 -3.51 9.24
C VAL A 66 15.10 -4.11 8.48
N GLY A 67 15.29 -4.50 7.21
CA GLY A 67 14.27 -5.13 6.39
C GLY A 67 13.16 -4.16 5.96
N ILE A 68 13.48 -2.85 5.87
CA ILE A 68 12.55 -1.82 5.40
C ILE A 68 12.67 -1.73 3.88
N PHE A 69 12.24 -2.76 3.16
CA PHE A 69 12.25 -2.68 1.70
C PHE A 69 11.17 -1.69 1.24
N GLN A 70 11.58 -0.71 0.45
CA GLN A 70 10.70 -0.08 -0.54
C GLN A 70 10.87 -0.90 -1.83
N GLU A 71 9.78 -1.48 -2.30
CA GLU A 71 9.69 -2.11 -3.62
C GLU A 71 9.59 -1.02 -4.70
#